data_AF-A0A250KK13-F1
#
_entry.id   AF-A0A250KK13-F1
#
_cell.length_a   1.000
_cell.length_b   1.000
_cell.length_c   1.000
_cell.angle_alpha   90.00
_cell.angle_beta   90.00
_cell.angle_gamma   90.00
#
_symmetry.space_group_name_H-M   'P 1'
#
loop_
_entity.id
_entity.type
_entity.pdbx_description
1 polymer ?
#
loop_
_entity_poly.entity_id
_entity_poly.type
_entity_poly.pdbx_seq_one_letter_code
_entity_poly.pdbx_strand_id
1 'polypeptide(L)'
;MILYCVILVIASIGCTNIESNQGGEVVKDETRNFFKALTLNVPAIASTQLIPTGKTRASNAKDSINTSNYVTLHADFPEDATEIQKKLLKYVRTVQDVSDFHRITAADFSIVPNMQSGENDIIVSTVEIKNVLNPMLGVSRGYLLEQDITEEELNQIIAETGASDEDVILVAMILGNQDIQRAELQVSKNERQTFNFLATPCYAKDNFAKQSNLKVIFDCALEAIGADIFTNVVAFANAKWSKVVIKKNFKIVAKRALGPVGVGIAVAEFGWCIYRHGNTDCSIYASPEMVKQLENNTIEEKLRELEKQQEVKKRKQ
;
A
#
# COMPACT_ATOMS: atom_id res chain seq x y z
N MET A 1 12.92 27.93 -55.97
CA MET A 1 13.80 28.59 -54.99
C MET A 1 13.07 29.18 -53.76
N ILE A 2 11.77 28.92 -53.56
CA ILE A 2 11.01 29.34 -52.36
C ILE A 2 10.77 28.17 -51.39
N LEU A 3 10.82 26.92 -51.89
CA LEU A 3 10.51 25.72 -51.10
C LEU A 3 11.63 25.27 -50.16
N TYR A 4 12.88 25.72 -50.38
CA TYR A 4 14.03 25.33 -49.54
C TYR A 4 14.20 26.23 -48.29
N CYS A 5 13.61 27.43 -48.27
CA CYS A 5 13.70 28.32 -47.11
C CYS A 5 12.70 27.97 -45.99
N VAL A 6 11.59 27.28 -46.31
CA VAL A 6 10.57 26.92 -45.30
C VAL A 6 11.02 25.75 -44.43
N ILE A 7 11.85 24.84 -44.96
CA ILE A 7 12.35 23.67 -44.23
C ILE A 7 13.44 24.07 -43.21
N LEU A 8 14.21 25.13 -43.48
CA LEU A 8 15.28 25.61 -42.59
C LEU A 8 14.78 26.43 -41.38
N VAL A 9 13.59 27.03 -41.46
CA VAL A 9 12.98 27.75 -40.32
C VAL A 9 12.34 26.78 -39.31
N ILE A 10 11.91 25.59 -39.74
CA ILE A 10 11.34 24.58 -38.83
C ILE A 10 12.46 23.83 -38.05
N ALA A 11 13.70 23.84 -38.54
CA ALA A 11 14.84 23.18 -37.90
C ALA A 11 15.56 24.01 -36.82
N SER A 12 15.17 25.27 -36.59
CA SER A 12 15.91 26.22 -35.72
C SER A 12 15.10 26.78 -34.54
N ILE A 13 13.90 26.27 -34.28
CA ILE A 13 13.14 26.54 -33.03
C ILE A 13 13.37 25.43 -31.98
N GLY A 14 14.34 24.53 -32.22
CA GLY A 14 14.82 23.59 -31.21
C GLY A 14 15.66 24.29 -30.15
N CYS A 15 15.20 24.22 -28.90
CA CYS A 15 15.89 24.68 -27.69
C CYS A 15 15.96 26.20 -27.48
N THR A 16 14.81 26.86 -27.43
CA THR A 16 14.65 27.91 -26.41
C THR A 16 13.95 27.27 -25.22
N ASN A 17 14.49 27.50 -24.02
CA ASN A 17 13.90 27.02 -22.78
C ASN A 17 12.44 27.48 -22.73
N ILE A 18 11.53 26.57 -23.03
CA ILE A 18 10.15 26.71 -22.61
C ILE A 18 10.23 26.50 -21.10
N GLU A 19 10.49 27.59 -20.38
CA GLU A 19 9.95 27.76 -19.04
C GLU A 19 8.44 27.65 -19.22
N SER A 20 7.96 26.41 -19.14
CA SER A 20 6.56 26.15 -19.03
C SER A 20 6.19 26.68 -17.66
N ASN A 21 5.67 27.91 -17.63
CA ASN A 21 4.85 28.41 -16.54
C ASN A 21 3.60 27.51 -16.46
N GLN A 22 3.77 26.31 -15.92
CA GLN A 22 2.68 25.41 -15.59
C GLN A 22 2.21 25.78 -14.18
N GLY A 23 1.32 26.76 -14.13
CA GLY A 23 0.54 27.09 -12.93
C GLY A 23 -0.53 26.02 -12.65
N GLY A 24 -0.11 24.77 -12.46
CA GLY A 24 -0.89 23.74 -11.78
C GLY A 24 -0.13 23.35 -10.53
N GLU A 25 -0.78 23.27 -9.37
CA GLU A 25 -0.12 22.84 -8.14
C GLU A 25 0.35 21.39 -8.33
N VAL A 26 1.66 21.24 -8.55
CA VAL A 26 2.34 19.95 -8.72
C VAL A 26 2.26 19.22 -7.37
N VAL A 27 1.88 17.93 -7.38
CA VAL A 27 1.92 17.07 -6.17
C VAL A 27 3.25 17.29 -5.47
N LYS A 28 3.23 17.65 -4.18
CA LYS A 28 4.43 18.07 -3.46
C LYS A 28 5.53 17.00 -3.52
N ASP A 29 6.78 17.44 -3.55
CA ASP A 29 7.94 16.56 -3.68
C ASP A 29 8.01 15.51 -2.56
N GLU A 30 7.63 15.90 -1.34
CA GLU A 30 7.57 15.02 -0.17
C GLU A 30 6.53 13.91 -0.35
N THR A 31 5.39 14.22 -0.97
CA THR A 31 4.34 13.22 -1.27
C THR A 31 4.84 12.23 -2.31
N ARG A 32 5.49 12.72 -3.38
CA ARG A 32 6.06 11.84 -4.43
C ARG A 32 7.17 10.96 -3.86
N ASN A 33 8.02 11.50 -2.99
CA ASN A 33 9.10 10.78 -2.34
C ASN A 33 8.56 9.71 -1.38
N PHE A 34 7.51 10.02 -0.62
CA PHE A 34 6.82 9.06 0.24
C PHE A 34 6.29 7.86 -0.56
N PHE A 35 5.48 8.09 -1.59
CA PHE A 35 4.90 6.97 -2.36
C PHE A 35 5.96 6.19 -3.15
N LYS A 36 7.02 6.84 -3.62
CA LYS A 36 8.17 6.15 -4.21
C LYS A 36 8.89 5.27 -3.19
N ALA A 37 9.09 5.74 -1.96
CA ALA A 37 9.68 4.92 -0.91
C ALA A 37 8.75 3.76 -0.53
N LEU A 38 7.45 4.00 -0.46
CA LEU A 38 6.44 2.98 -0.20
C LEU A 38 6.53 1.85 -1.22
N THR A 39 6.48 2.14 -2.52
CA THR A 39 6.57 1.10 -3.57
C THR A 39 7.90 0.34 -3.55
N LEU A 40 9.01 0.98 -3.18
CA LEU A 40 10.31 0.33 -3.05
C LEU A 40 10.40 -0.63 -1.86
N ASN A 41 9.67 -0.35 -0.77
CA ASN A 41 9.69 -1.18 0.44
C ASN A 41 8.62 -2.27 0.44
N VAL A 42 7.60 -2.19 -0.42
CA VAL A 42 6.54 -3.21 -0.55
C VAL A 42 7.11 -4.64 -0.63
N PRO A 43 8.10 -4.97 -1.49
CA PRO A 43 8.54 -6.36 -1.63
C PRO A 43 9.06 -6.97 -0.32
N ALA A 44 9.87 -6.20 0.42
CA ALA A 44 10.42 -6.63 1.70
C ALA A 44 9.31 -6.82 2.74
N ILE A 45 8.37 -5.87 2.84
CA ILE A 45 7.27 -5.92 3.80
C ILE A 45 6.33 -7.09 3.48
N ALA A 46 5.91 -7.21 2.22
CA ALA A 46 4.99 -8.25 1.75
C ALA A 46 5.57 -9.67 1.92
N SER A 47 6.89 -9.86 1.77
CA SER A 47 7.55 -11.17 1.92
C SER A 47 7.91 -11.54 3.36
N THR A 48 7.65 -10.64 4.32
CA THR A 48 7.99 -10.87 5.73
C THR A 48 7.23 -12.07 6.26
N GLN A 49 7.95 -13.00 6.87
CA GLN A 49 7.38 -14.19 7.49
C GLN A 49 6.60 -13.79 8.75
N LEU A 50 5.41 -14.35 8.92
CA LEU A 50 4.55 -14.13 10.07
C LEU A 50 4.87 -15.11 11.19
N ILE A 51 5.08 -16.36 10.80
CA ILE A 51 5.44 -17.43 11.71
C ILE A 51 6.97 -17.48 11.76
N PRO A 52 7.61 -17.41 12.94
CA PRO A 52 9.03 -17.63 13.05
C PRO A 52 9.33 -19.01 12.46
N THR A 53 10.14 -19.06 11.40
CA THR A 53 10.63 -20.34 10.86
C THR A 53 11.24 -21.11 12.02
N GLY A 54 10.60 -22.22 12.38
CA GLY A 54 10.94 -22.96 13.57
C GLY A 54 12.45 -23.18 13.65
N LYS A 55 13.05 -22.80 14.78
CA LYS A 55 14.34 -23.33 15.17
C LYS A 55 14.29 -24.84 14.88
N THR A 56 15.24 -25.33 14.10
CA THR A 56 15.44 -26.76 13.88
C THR A 56 15.34 -27.50 15.22
N ARG A 57 14.85 -28.75 15.21
CA ARG A 57 14.54 -29.62 16.36
C ARG A 57 15.68 -29.84 17.40
N ALA A 58 16.73 -29.03 17.40
CA ALA A 58 17.89 -29.06 18.29
C ALA A 58 18.19 -27.71 18.98
N SER A 59 17.20 -26.84 19.20
CA SER A 59 17.38 -25.71 20.13
C SER A 59 16.92 -26.11 21.52
N ASN A 60 17.88 -26.48 22.36
CA ASN A 60 17.71 -26.84 23.76
C ASN A 60 16.72 -25.93 24.50
N ALA A 61 15.92 -26.57 25.36
CA ALA A 61 15.07 -25.96 26.36
C ALA A 61 15.85 -24.94 27.21
N LYS A 62 15.56 -23.64 27.03
CA LYS A 62 15.63 -22.54 28.04
C LYS A 62 15.54 -21.13 27.47
N ASP A 63 15.32 -20.93 26.16
CA ASP A 63 14.79 -19.65 25.70
C ASP A 63 13.28 -19.65 25.96
N SER A 64 12.84 -19.04 27.06
CA SER A 64 11.43 -18.69 27.21
C SER A 64 11.05 -17.83 26.01
N ILE A 65 10.23 -18.36 25.10
CA ILE A 65 9.65 -17.58 24.01
C ILE A 65 8.97 -16.40 24.68
N ASN A 66 9.46 -15.18 24.43
CA ASN A 66 8.81 -13.99 24.97
C ASN A 66 7.47 -13.81 24.24
N THR A 67 6.40 -14.31 24.86
CA THR A 67 5.05 -14.31 24.28
C THR A 67 4.54 -12.89 24.01
N SER A 68 5.12 -11.86 24.64
CA SER A 68 4.78 -10.46 24.36
C SER A 68 5.21 -9.98 22.98
N ASN A 69 6.18 -10.67 22.35
CA ASN A 69 6.66 -10.32 21.02
C ASN A 69 5.77 -10.89 19.92
N TYR A 70 4.80 -11.73 20.29
CA TYR A 70 3.91 -12.41 19.36
C TYR A 70 2.48 -11.97 19.62
N VAL A 71 1.74 -11.78 18.53
CA VAL A 71 0.30 -11.57 18.56
C VAL A 71 -0.37 -12.69 17.78
N THR A 72 -1.64 -12.93 18.10
CA THR A 72 -2.45 -13.90 17.39
C THR A 72 -3.42 -13.15 16.50
N LEU A 73 -3.35 -13.40 15.20
CA LEU A 73 -4.30 -12.91 14.22
C LEU A 73 -5.39 -13.97 14.07
N HIS A 74 -6.57 -13.71 14.63
CA HIS A 74 -7.74 -14.58 14.50
C HIS A 74 -8.47 -14.25 13.21
N ALA A 75 -8.83 -15.27 12.43
CA ALA A 75 -9.58 -15.15 11.20
C ALA A 75 -11.09 -15.39 11.44
N ASP A 76 -11.87 -14.35 11.23
CA ASP A 76 -13.32 -14.32 11.30
C ASP A 76 -13.90 -14.54 9.90
N PHE A 77 -14.34 -15.78 9.62
CA PHE A 77 -14.84 -16.16 8.30
C PHE A 77 -16.31 -15.74 8.09
N PRO A 78 -16.71 -15.35 6.87
CA PRO A 78 -18.12 -15.16 6.55
C PRO A 78 -18.88 -16.50 6.58
N GLU A 79 -20.21 -16.45 6.76
CA GLU A 79 -21.06 -17.64 6.92
C GLU A 79 -21.00 -18.61 5.72
N ASP A 80 -20.74 -18.09 4.52
CA ASP A 80 -20.66 -18.83 3.27
C ASP A 80 -19.26 -19.38 2.94
N ALA A 81 -18.26 -19.14 3.80
CA ALA A 81 -16.91 -19.64 3.60
C ALA A 81 -16.86 -21.17 3.58
N THR A 82 -16.33 -21.73 2.49
CA THR A 82 -16.18 -23.17 2.31
C THR A 82 -15.11 -23.77 3.21
N GLU A 83 -15.24 -25.08 3.50
CA GLU A 83 -14.21 -25.81 4.26
C GLU A 83 -12.85 -25.87 3.56
N ILE A 84 -12.79 -25.66 2.24
CA ILE A 84 -11.52 -25.52 1.52
C ILE A 84 -10.89 -24.16 1.83
N GLN A 85 -11.68 -23.08 1.76
CA GLN A 85 -11.22 -21.73 2.07
C GLN A 85 -10.69 -21.65 3.51
N LYS A 86 -11.39 -22.23 4.49
CA LYS A 86 -10.90 -22.29 5.89
C LYS A 86 -9.57 -23.03 6.02
N LYS A 87 -9.37 -24.11 5.26
CA LYS A 87 -8.11 -24.88 5.26
C LYS A 87 -6.92 -24.10 4.68
N LEU A 88 -7.16 -23.05 3.88
CA LEU A 88 -6.07 -22.23 3.33
C LEU A 88 -5.26 -21.52 4.42
N LEU A 89 -5.87 -21.26 5.58
CA LEU A 89 -5.20 -20.57 6.69
C LEU A 89 -3.89 -21.27 7.10
N LYS A 90 -3.85 -22.60 6.98
CA LYS A 90 -2.67 -23.42 7.30
C LYS A 90 -1.48 -23.17 6.38
N TYR A 91 -1.67 -22.51 5.24
CA TYR A 91 -0.64 -22.18 4.27
C TYR A 91 -0.19 -20.72 4.33
N VAL A 92 -0.84 -19.89 5.14
CA VAL A 92 -0.46 -18.48 5.33
C VAL A 92 0.89 -18.42 6.04
N ARG A 93 1.89 -17.81 5.41
CA ARG A 93 3.26 -17.72 5.94
C ARG A 93 3.79 -16.30 5.95
N THR A 94 3.40 -15.48 5.01
CA THR A 94 3.88 -14.12 4.81
C THR A 94 2.78 -13.07 4.97
N VAL A 95 3.17 -11.80 5.13
CA VAL A 95 2.23 -10.67 5.12
C VAL A 95 1.39 -10.66 3.83
N GLN A 96 2.01 -10.95 2.68
CA GLN A 96 1.30 -11.07 1.40
C GLN A 96 0.26 -12.20 1.43
N ASP A 97 0.61 -13.36 2.00
CA ASP A 97 -0.33 -14.47 2.09
C ASP A 97 -1.58 -14.12 2.90
N VAL A 98 -1.46 -13.25 3.91
CA VAL A 98 -2.62 -12.74 4.67
C VAL A 98 -3.52 -11.88 3.79
N SER A 99 -2.94 -10.98 3.00
CA SER A 99 -3.69 -10.15 2.04
C SER A 99 -4.35 -11.01 0.96
N ASP A 100 -3.66 -11.99 0.41
CA ASP A 100 -4.21 -12.92 -0.58
C ASP A 100 -5.32 -13.79 0.02
N PHE A 101 -5.12 -14.28 1.24
CA PHE A 101 -6.12 -15.05 1.97
C PHE A 101 -7.38 -14.22 2.25
N HIS A 102 -7.24 -12.97 2.70
CA HIS A 102 -8.38 -12.04 2.88
C HIS A 102 -9.18 -11.92 1.58
N ARG A 103 -8.51 -11.65 0.46
CA ARG A 103 -9.15 -11.47 -0.85
C ARG A 103 -9.91 -12.71 -1.34
N ILE A 104 -9.41 -13.90 -1.05
CA ILE A 104 -10.00 -15.18 -1.49
C ILE A 104 -11.17 -15.62 -0.60
N THR A 105 -11.09 -15.32 0.69
CA THR A 105 -12.01 -15.86 1.69
C THR A 105 -12.99 -14.81 2.24
N ALA A 106 -12.72 -13.54 2.00
CA ALA A 106 -13.35 -12.39 2.66
C ALA A 106 -13.34 -12.49 4.19
N ALA A 107 -12.39 -13.24 4.77
CA ALA A 107 -12.25 -13.35 6.21
C ALA A 107 -11.71 -12.04 6.79
N ASP A 108 -12.38 -11.53 7.82
CA ASP A 108 -11.88 -10.41 8.61
C ASP A 108 -10.85 -10.91 9.62
N PHE A 109 -10.01 -9.99 10.10
CA PHE A 109 -8.98 -10.33 11.07
C PHE A 109 -9.10 -9.49 12.35
N SER A 110 -8.94 -10.16 13.48
CA SER A 110 -8.85 -9.53 14.79
C SER A 110 -7.53 -9.89 15.48
N ILE A 111 -6.96 -8.95 16.23
CA ILE A 111 -5.76 -9.22 17.03
C ILE A 111 -6.16 -9.62 18.44
N VAL A 112 -5.70 -10.80 18.83
CA VAL A 112 -5.72 -11.27 20.21
C VAL A 112 -4.32 -11.06 20.81
N PRO A 113 -4.22 -10.35 21.95
CA PRO A 113 -2.94 -10.16 22.63
C PRO A 113 -2.32 -11.48 23.07
N ASN A 114 -1.00 -11.56 22.95
CA ASN A 114 -0.17 -12.72 23.24
C ASN A 114 -0.43 -13.90 22.29
N MET A 115 0.51 -14.83 22.29
CA MET A 115 0.43 -16.08 21.55
C MET A 115 -0.69 -16.97 22.11
N GLN A 116 -1.71 -17.21 21.29
CA GLN A 116 -2.79 -18.17 21.50
C GLN A 116 -2.86 -19.06 20.25
N SER A 117 -3.33 -20.29 20.42
CA SER A 117 -3.40 -21.24 19.32
C SER A 117 -4.79 -21.88 19.28
N GLY A 118 -5.60 -21.37 18.36
CA GLY A 118 -6.87 -21.91 17.91
C GLY A 118 -6.80 -22.43 16.48
N GLU A 119 -7.90 -23.00 16.01
CA GLU A 119 -8.02 -23.55 14.64
C GLU A 119 -7.96 -22.46 13.56
N ASN A 120 -8.42 -21.25 13.89
CA ASN A 120 -8.51 -20.09 13.00
C ASN A 120 -7.45 -19.02 13.30
N ASP A 121 -6.35 -19.41 13.94
CA ASP A 121 -5.36 -18.47 14.45
C ASP A 121 -4.05 -18.53 13.67
N ILE A 122 -3.47 -17.36 13.38
CA ILE A 122 -2.12 -17.20 12.86
C ILE A 122 -1.27 -16.50 13.92
N ILE A 123 -0.13 -17.09 14.26
CA ILE A 123 0.84 -16.47 15.17
C ILE A 123 1.75 -15.56 14.36
N VAL A 124 1.87 -14.31 14.80
CA VAL A 124 2.60 -13.26 14.10
C VAL A 124 3.69 -12.66 14.99
N SER A 125 4.93 -12.60 14.49
CA SER A 125 6.04 -11.88 15.14
C SER A 125 5.90 -10.37 14.93
N THR A 126 5.53 -9.64 15.98
CA THR A 126 5.46 -8.17 15.91
C THR A 126 6.84 -7.54 15.70
N VAL A 127 7.89 -8.15 16.24
CA VAL A 127 9.27 -7.63 16.14
C VAL A 127 9.78 -7.67 14.70
N GLU A 128 9.53 -8.76 13.98
CA GLU A 128 9.95 -8.90 12.58
C GLU A 128 9.24 -7.87 11.69
N ILE A 129 7.94 -7.67 11.91
CA ILE A 129 7.16 -6.68 11.17
C ILE A 129 7.63 -5.25 11.48
N LYS A 130 7.89 -4.92 12.76
CA LYS A 130 8.43 -3.60 13.12
C LYS A 130 9.77 -3.33 12.46
N ASN A 131 10.66 -4.32 12.43
CA ASN A 131 11.97 -4.19 11.83
C ASN A 131 11.90 -3.93 10.32
N VAL A 132 11.00 -4.63 9.60
CA VAL A 132 10.84 -4.41 8.16
C VAL A 132 10.11 -3.11 7.84
N LEU A 133 9.23 -2.63 8.74
CA LEU A 133 8.54 -1.35 8.59
C LEU A 133 9.43 -0.15 8.93
N ASN A 134 10.52 -0.33 9.67
CA ASN A 134 11.36 0.77 10.16
C ASN A 134 11.87 1.73 9.06
N PRO A 135 12.32 1.28 7.88
CA PRO A 135 12.67 2.19 6.78
C PRO A 135 11.50 3.08 6.35
N MET A 136 10.28 2.51 6.31
CA MET A 136 9.07 3.25 5.98
C MET A 136 8.63 4.17 7.11
N LEU A 137 8.85 3.79 8.36
CA LEU A 137 8.57 4.65 9.52
C LEU A 137 9.39 5.94 9.44
N GLY A 138 10.69 5.85 9.16
CA GLY A 138 11.55 7.02 9.01
C GLY A 138 11.08 7.99 7.90
N VAL A 139 10.75 7.45 6.72
CA VAL A 139 10.24 8.27 5.60
C VAL A 139 8.88 8.91 5.94
N SER A 140 8.00 8.16 6.60
CA SER A 140 6.66 8.63 6.96
C SER A 140 6.70 9.72 8.02
N ARG A 141 7.59 9.59 9.02
CA ARG A 141 7.87 10.67 9.98
C ARG A 141 8.41 11.90 9.26
N GLY A 142 9.40 11.74 8.39
CA GLY A 142 9.93 12.84 7.58
C GLY A 142 8.83 13.58 6.81
N TYR A 143 7.94 12.86 6.12
CA TYR A 143 6.79 13.46 5.43
C TYR A 143 5.88 14.28 6.36
N LEU A 144 5.62 13.78 7.58
CA LEU A 144 4.80 14.46 8.57
C LEU A 144 5.48 15.69 9.19
N LEU A 145 6.81 15.67 9.37
CA LEU A 145 7.57 16.80 9.91
C LEU A 145 7.74 17.94 8.91
N GLU A 146 7.64 17.66 7.62
CA GLU A 146 7.54 18.69 6.58
C GLU A 146 6.17 19.41 6.62
N GLN A 147 5.19 18.84 7.33
CA GLN A 147 3.95 19.52 7.69
C GLN A 147 4.19 20.51 8.85
N ASP A 148 3.12 21.13 9.34
CA ASP A 148 3.22 22.16 10.37
C ASP A 148 3.23 21.54 11.79
N ILE A 149 4.07 20.52 12.02
CA ILE A 149 4.23 19.83 13.30
C ILE A 149 5.69 19.47 13.62
N THR A 150 6.05 19.47 14.90
CA THR A 150 7.39 19.04 15.37
C THR A 150 7.44 17.56 15.77
N GLU A 151 8.65 17.04 16.00
CA GLU A 151 8.84 15.67 16.51
C GLU A 151 8.21 15.46 17.90
N GLU A 152 8.34 16.44 18.79
CA GLU A 152 7.72 16.40 20.12
C GLU A 152 6.20 16.36 20.01
N GLU A 153 5.63 17.14 19.09
CA GLU A 153 4.20 17.17 18.86
C GLU A 153 3.68 15.88 18.23
N LEU A 154 4.43 15.30 17.29
CA LEU A 154 4.09 14.01 16.68
C LEU A 154 4.07 12.90 17.75
N ASN A 155 5.12 12.83 18.59
CA ASN A 155 5.20 11.88 19.69
C ASN A 155 4.06 12.07 20.70
N GLN A 156 3.70 13.33 21.00
CA GLN A 156 2.56 13.63 21.85
C GLN A 156 1.24 13.14 21.22
N ILE A 157 1.03 13.36 19.93
CA ILE A 157 -0.18 12.89 19.23
C ILE A 157 -0.28 11.36 19.26
N ILE A 158 0.82 10.64 18.98
CA ILE A 158 0.85 9.18 19.02
C ILE A 158 0.45 8.69 20.42
N ALA A 159 1.08 9.23 21.46
CA ALA A 159 0.78 8.88 22.86
C ALA A 159 -0.67 9.20 23.26
N GLU A 160 -1.20 10.37 22.88
CA GLU A 160 -2.56 10.79 23.21
C GLU A 160 -3.65 9.99 22.49
N THR A 161 -3.32 9.43 21.32
CA THR A 161 -4.28 8.64 20.52
C THR A 161 -4.22 7.15 20.81
N GLY A 162 -3.19 6.69 21.52
CA GLY A 162 -2.93 5.27 21.74
C GLY A 162 -2.50 4.54 20.47
N ALA A 163 -2.10 5.27 19.44
CA ALA A 163 -1.56 4.72 18.20
C ALA A 163 -0.20 4.06 18.45
N SER A 164 0.17 3.12 17.59
CA SER A 164 1.55 2.63 17.54
C SER A 164 2.41 3.59 16.70
N ASP A 165 3.73 3.54 16.86
CA ASP A 165 4.62 4.38 16.04
C ASP A 165 4.47 4.07 14.55
N GLU A 166 4.23 2.80 14.22
CA GLU A 166 4.07 2.31 12.84
C GLU A 166 2.81 2.86 12.17
N ASP A 167 1.78 3.26 12.93
CA ASP A 167 0.55 3.88 12.41
C ASP A 167 0.84 5.20 11.68
N VAL A 168 1.99 5.83 11.95
CA VAL A 168 2.49 6.98 11.19
C VAL A 168 2.52 6.70 9.68
N ILE A 169 2.81 5.46 9.26
CA ILE A 169 2.86 5.06 7.85
C ILE A 169 1.48 5.18 7.20
N LEU A 170 0.43 4.71 7.90
CA LEU A 170 -0.95 4.81 7.40
C LEU A 170 -1.44 6.25 7.39
N VAL A 171 -1.10 7.04 8.41
CA VAL A 171 -1.44 8.48 8.43
C VAL A 171 -0.76 9.21 7.28
N ALA A 172 0.53 8.96 7.01
CA ALA A 172 1.24 9.55 5.88
C ALA A 172 0.61 9.13 4.54
N MET A 173 0.18 7.88 4.41
CA MET A 173 -0.52 7.38 3.22
C MET A 173 -1.88 8.09 3.01
N ILE A 174 -2.67 8.28 4.07
CA ILE A 174 -3.96 9.00 4.01
C ILE A 174 -3.77 10.45 3.56
N LEU A 175 -2.82 11.16 4.18
CA LEU A 175 -2.57 12.57 3.89
C LEU A 175 -1.94 12.76 2.50
N GLY A 176 -1.00 11.89 2.13
CA GLY A 176 -0.40 11.88 0.80
C GLY A 176 -1.44 11.64 -0.30
N ASN A 177 -2.39 10.72 -0.08
CA ASN A 177 -3.51 10.50 -0.99
C ASN A 177 -4.37 11.75 -1.20
N GLN A 178 -4.62 12.51 -0.12
CA GLN A 178 -5.40 13.73 -0.20
C GLN A 178 -4.65 14.85 -0.92
N ASP A 179 -3.32 14.93 -0.77
CA ASP A 179 -2.46 15.82 -1.55
C ASP A 179 -2.52 15.46 -3.05
N ILE A 180 -2.51 14.17 -3.39
CA ILE A 180 -2.69 13.69 -4.77
C ILE A 180 -4.07 14.08 -5.33
N GLN A 181 -5.14 13.78 -4.60
CA GLN A 181 -6.51 14.09 -5.01
C GLN A 181 -6.70 15.60 -5.28
N ARG A 182 -6.09 16.45 -4.45
CA ARG A 182 -6.13 17.90 -4.66
C ARG A 182 -5.47 18.31 -5.97
N ALA A 183 -4.27 17.78 -6.25
CA ALA A 183 -3.55 18.10 -7.48
C ALA A 183 -4.36 17.70 -8.72
N GLU A 184 -5.01 16.52 -8.70
CA GLU A 184 -5.87 16.06 -9.81
C GLU A 184 -7.08 16.98 -10.05
N LEU A 185 -7.77 17.41 -8.99
CA LEU A 185 -8.93 18.30 -9.09
C LEU A 185 -8.59 19.68 -9.64
N GLN A 186 -7.36 20.16 -9.45
CA GLN A 186 -6.89 21.42 -10.03
C GLN A 186 -6.49 21.28 -11.50
N VAL A 187 -5.81 20.18 -11.87
CA VAL A 187 -5.44 19.89 -13.27
C VAL A 187 -6.69 19.74 -14.14
N SER A 188 -7.73 19.06 -13.66
CA SER A 188 -9.01 18.90 -14.38
C SER A 188 -9.72 20.23 -14.70
N LYS A 189 -9.44 21.32 -13.98
CA LYS A 189 -10.02 22.65 -14.26
C LYS A 189 -9.26 23.44 -15.33
N ASN A 190 -8.00 23.07 -15.59
CA ASN A 190 -7.09 23.81 -16.46
C ASN A 190 -6.84 23.14 -17.83
N GLU A 191 -7.23 21.88 -18.03
CA GLU A 191 -7.07 21.21 -19.33
C GLU A 191 -8.19 21.56 -20.34
N ARG A 192 -7.80 22.25 -21.42
CA ARG A 192 -8.52 22.16 -22.70
C ARG A 192 -8.25 20.75 -23.25
N GLN A 193 -9.26 19.87 -23.23
CA GLN A 193 -9.18 18.53 -23.79
C GLN A 193 -8.80 18.57 -25.29
N THR A 194 -7.53 18.37 -25.61
CA THR A 194 -7.09 18.11 -26.98
C THR A 194 -7.25 16.62 -27.26
N PHE A 195 -8.32 16.26 -27.98
CA PHE A 195 -8.56 14.90 -28.47
C PHE A 195 -7.55 14.54 -29.56
N ASN A 196 -6.53 13.74 -29.23
CA ASN A 196 -5.69 13.07 -30.22
C ASN A 196 -6.18 11.63 -30.44
N PHE A 197 -7.10 11.48 -31.39
CA PHE A 197 -7.76 10.22 -31.78
C PHE A 197 -6.79 9.09 -32.22
N LEU A 198 -5.53 9.40 -32.53
CA LEU A 198 -4.54 8.44 -33.05
C LEU A 198 -3.34 8.21 -32.12
N ALA A 199 -3.37 8.73 -30.89
CA ALA A 199 -2.32 8.46 -29.93
C ALA A 199 -2.61 7.13 -29.20
N THR A 200 -1.76 6.12 -29.39
CA THR A 200 -1.72 4.97 -28.49
C THR A 200 -1.32 5.45 -27.09
N PRO A 201 -2.07 5.12 -26.02
CA PRO A 201 -1.91 5.71 -24.68
C PRO A 201 -0.48 5.65 -24.13
N CYS A 202 0.29 4.63 -24.50
CA CYS A 202 1.66 4.46 -24.00
C CYS A 202 2.69 5.46 -24.56
N TYR A 203 2.37 6.24 -25.62
CA TYR A 203 3.32 7.17 -26.25
C TYR A 203 3.12 8.65 -25.89
N ALA A 204 2.02 9.02 -25.19
CA ALA A 204 1.78 10.39 -24.71
C ALA A 204 2.36 10.59 -23.30
N LYS A 205 3.69 10.55 -23.20
CA LYS A 205 4.41 10.08 -22.00
C LYS A 205 4.56 11.08 -20.83
N ASP A 206 4.31 12.38 -20.98
CA ASP A 206 4.85 13.32 -19.99
C ASP A 206 3.84 13.93 -19.03
N ASN A 207 2.60 14.20 -19.46
CA ASN A 207 1.57 14.84 -18.60
C ASN A 207 0.41 13.89 -18.31
N PHE A 208 -0.11 13.20 -19.34
CA PHE A 208 -1.21 12.24 -19.18
C PHE A 208 -0.78 10.99 -18.39
N ALA A 209 0.42 10.47 -18.65
CA ALA A 209 0.98 9.37 -17.87
C ALA A 209 1.17 9.77 -16.40
N LYS A 210 1.69 10.98 -16.11
CA LYS A 210 1.85 11.45 -14.72
C LYS A 210 0.51 11.55 -13.98
N GLN A 211 -0.56 11.95 -14.65
CA GLN A 211 -1.89 12.04 -14.06
C GLN A 211 -2.55 10.66 -13.87
N SER A 212 -2.48 9.76 -14.87
CA SER A 212 -3.00 8.39 -14.71
C SER A 212 -2.28 7.61 -13.60
N ASN A 213 -0.98 7.86 -13.44
CA ASN A 213 -0.14 7.27 -12.42
C ASN A 213 -0.55 7.66 -10.99
N LEU A 214 -0.87 8.94 -10.79
CA LEU A 214 -1.32 9.48 -9.50
C LEU A 214 -2.67 8.90 -9.10
N LYS A 215 -3.57 8.75 -10.06
CA LYS A 215 -4.88 8.14 -9.84
C LYS A 215 -4.75 6.69 -9.37
N VAL A 216 -3.87 5.91 -9.99
CA VAL A 216 -3.61 4.52 -9.57
C VAL A 216 -3.09 4.46 -8.13
N ILE A 217 -2.13 5.32 -7.77
CA ILE A 217 -1.63 5.38 -6.38
C ILE A 217 -2.78 5.69 -5.41
N PHE A 218 -3.60 6.68 -5.75
CA PHE A 218 -4.74 7.09 -4.94
C PHE A 218 -5.74 5.95 -4.76
N ASP A 219 -6.19 5.34 -5.84
CA ASP A 219 -7.14 4.22 -5.83
C ASP A 219 -6.60 3.05 -4.99
N CYS A 220 -5.31 2.73 -5.13
CA CYS A 220 -4.69 1.64 -4.40
C CYS A 220 -4.48 1.89 -2.91
N ALA A 221 -4.17 3.12 -2.53
CA ALA A 221 -4.08 3.45 -1.11
C ALA A 221 -5.49 3.61 -0.48
N LEU A 222 -6.52 4.01 -1.25
CA LEU A 222 -7.91 3.91 -0.79
C LEU A 222 -8.34 2.47 -0.54
N GLU A 223 -7.99 1.55 -1.44
CA GLU A 223 -8.27 0.11 -1.32
C GLU A 223 -7.59 -0.46 -0.07
N ALA A 224 -6.27 -0.26 0.07
CA ALA A 224 -5.45 -0.82 1.15
C ALA A 224 -5.79 -0.32 2.56
N ILE A 225 -6.26 0.92 2.68
CA ILE A 225 -6.64 1.50 3.98
C ILE A 225 -8.13 1.22 4.25
N GLY A 226 -8.93 0.98 3.21
CA GLY A 226 -10.38 0.85 3.28
C GLY A 226 -11.12 2.18 3.11
N ALA A 227 -12.16 2.18 2.27
CA ALA A 227 -12.95 3.36 1.90
C ALA A 227 -13.58 4.08 3.11
N ASP A 228 -13.90 3.35 4.19
CA ASP A 228 -14.52 3.91 5.40
C ASP A 228 -13.63 4.87 6.17
N ILE A 229 -12.30 4.86 5.98
CA ILE A 229 -11.35 5.78 6.62
C ILE A 229 -11.35 7.16 5.94
N PHE A 230 -11.70 7.23 4.66
CA PHE A 230 -11.60 8.45 3.84
C PHE A 230 -12.87 9.31 3.79
N THR A 231 -13.98 8.85 4.39
CA THR A 231 -15.30 9.51 4.30
C THR A 231 -15.38 10.91 4.93
N ASN A 232 -14.33 11.44 5.58
CA ASN A 232 -14.44 12.61 6.45
C ASN A 232 -13.28 13.63 6.40
N VAL A 233 -12.55 13.73 5.29
CA VAL A 233 -11.55 14.80 5.12
C VAL A 233 -11.76 15.54 3.80
N VAL A 234 -12.61 16.56 3.84
CA VAL A 234 -12.59 17.65 2.86
C VAL A 234 -11.77 18.78 3.50
N ALA A 235 -10.51 18.91 3.12
CA ALA A 235 -9.68 20.04 3.54
C ALA A 235 -9.34 20.90 2.32
N PHE A 236 -10.10 21.98 2.16
CA PHE A 236 -9.76 23.06 1.23
C PHE A 236 -8.66 23.96 1.84
N ALA A 237 -7.77 24.42 0.95
CA ALA A 237 -6.99 25.67 0.95
C ALA A 237 -5.59 25.79 1.59
N ASN A 238 -5.09 24.88 2.44
CA ASN A 238 -3.73 25.07 3.03
C ASN A 238 -2.67 24.14 2.43
N ALA A 239 -1.49 24.68 2.12
CA ALA A 239 -0.33 23.96 1.58
C ALA A 239 0.28 22.93 2.54
N LYS A 240 0.00 23.00 3.86
CA LYS A 240 0.45 22.04 4.87
C LYS A 240 -0.72 21.50 5.69
N TRP A 241 -0.61 20.25 6.14
CA TRP A 241 -1.60 19.64 7.03
C TRP A 241 -1.48 20.21 8.44
N SER A 242 -2.62 20.63 9.01
CA SER A 242 -2.64 21.13 10.39
C SER A 242 -2.53 19.99 11.40
N LYS A 243 -1.96 20.29 12.57
CA LYS A 243 -1.91 19.39 13.74
C LYS A 243 -3.25 18.73 14.07
N VAL A 244 -4.35 19.48 13.96
CA VAL A 244 -5.70 18.99 14.25
C VAL A 244 -6.12 17.89 13.26
N VAL A 245 -5.82 18.07 11.98
CA VAL A 245 -6.13 17.08 10.95
C VAL A 245 -5.26 15.83 11.12
N ILE A 246 -3.96 16.01 11.39
CA ILE A 246 -3.05 14.90 11.64
C ILE A 246 -3.53 14.08 12.85
N LYS A 247 -3.81 14.73 13.98
CA LYS A 247 -4.35 14.07 15.18
C LYS A 247 -5.69 13.37 14.93
N LYS A 248 -6.57 13.92 14.09
CA LYS A 248 -7.84 13.27 13.70
C LYS A 248 -7.56 11.96 12.96
N ASN A 249 -6.63 11.94 12.01
CA ASN A 249 -6.26 10.74 11.28
C ASN A 249 -5.62 9.69 12.18
N PHE A 250 -4.76 10.09 13.13
CA PHE A 250 -4.23 9.16 14.15
C PHE A 250 -5.34 8.51 14.97
N LYS A 251 -6.38 9.25 15.39
CA LYS A 251 -7.54 8.65 16.10
C LYS A 251 -8.32 7.66 15.25
N ILE A 252 -8.36 7.83 13.93
CA ILE A 252 -9.05 6.90 13.03
C ILE A 252 -8.21 5.65 12.85
N VAL A 253 -6.92 5.83 12.57
CA VAL A 253 -5.95 4.73 12.40
C VAL A 253 -5.85 3.92 13.69
N ALA A 254 -5.62 4.53 14.85
CA ALA A 254 -5.50 3.81 16.13
C ALA A 254 -6.72 2.95 16.49
N LYS A 255 -7.91 3.28 15.98
CA LYS A 255 -9.13 2.50 16.21
C LYS A 255 -9.31 1.32 15.26
N ARG A 256 -8.63 1.34 14.12
CA ARG A 256 -8.89 0.43 12.99
C ARG A 256 -7.66 -0.37 12.57
N ALA A 257 -6.47 0.21 12.72
CA ALA A 257 -5.22 -0.46 12.49
C ALA A 257 -5.01 -1.52 13.56
N LEU A 258 -4.71 -2.72 13.09
CA LEU A 258 -4.30 -3.86 13.91
C LEU A 258 -2.82 -3.68 14.34
N GLY A 259 -2.45 -2.49 14.78
CA GLY A 259 -1.08 -2.08 15.08
C GLY A 259 -0.08 -2.37 13.94
N PRO A 260 1.18 -2.72 14.26
CA PRO A 260 2.21 -2.97 13.25
C PRO A 260 1.83 -4.03 12.21
N VAL A 261 1.09 -5.07 12.64
CA VAL A 261 0.65 -6.15 11.74
C VAL A 261 -0.35 -5.61 10.72
N GLY A 262 -1.33 -4.83 11.17
CA GLY A 262 -2.28 -4.16 10.27
C GLY A 262 -1.61 -3.22 9.28
N VAL A 263 -0.62 -2.45 9.74
CA VAL A 263 0.19 -1.58 8.87
C VAL A 263 0.91 -2.39 7.79
N GLY A 264 1.52 -3.52 8.16
CA GLY A 264 2.18 -4.42 7.20
C GLY A 264 1.22 -4.96 6.14
N ILE A 265 0.03 -5.42 6.56
CA ILE A 265 -1.00 -5.95 5.66
C ILE A 265 -1.47 -4.86 4.67
N ALA A 266 -1.75 -3.65 5.16
CA ALA A 266 -2.14 -2.53 4.31
C ALA A 266 -1.07 -2.19 3.27
N VAL A 267 0.22 -2.22 3.63
CA VAL A 267 1.31 -2.00 2.66
C VAL A 267 1.36 -3.11 1.60
N ALA A 268 1.13 -4.37 2.00
CA ALA A 268 1.07 -5.49 1.06
C ALA A 268 -0.14 -5.37 0.10
N GLU A 269 -1.30 -4.99 0.61
CA GLU A 269 -2.52 -4.77 -0.18
C GLU A 269 -2.36 -3.60 -1.16
N PHE A 270 -1.73 -2.51 -0.73
CA PHE A 270 -1.34 -1.40 -1.60
C PHE A 270 -0.44 -1.89 -2.74
N GLY A 271 0.57 -2.70 -2.42
CA GLY A 271 1.46 -3.34 -3.38
C GLY A 271 0.71 -4.19 -4.42
N TRP A 272 -0.20 -5.03 -3.95
CA TRP A 272 -1.04 -5.87 -4.80
C TRP A 272 -1.90 -5.04 -5.76
N CYS A 273 -2.57 -3.99 -5.26
CA CYS A 273 -3.37 -3.13 -6.12
C CYS A 273 -2.52 -2.44 -7.20
N ILE A 274 -1.33 -1.92 -6.85
CA ILE A 274 -0.44 -1.31 -7.85
C ILE A 274 -0.03 -2.32 -8.91
N TYR A 275 0.30 -3.56 -8.51
CA TYR A 275 0.63 -4.62 -9.46
C TYR A 275 -0.53 -4.94 -10.39
N ARG A 276 -1.75 -5.07 -9.85
CA ARG A 276 -2.97 -5.32 -10.62
C ARG A 276 -3.20 -4.23 -11.68
N HIS A 277 -3.00 -2.97 -11.33
CA HIS A 277 -3.14 -1.84 -12.26
C HIS A 277 -1.95 -1.69 -13.23
N GLY A 278 -0.73 -2.00 -12.80
CA GLY A 278 0.46 -1.96 -13.66
C GLY A 278 0.43 -2.97 -14.81
N ASN A 279 -0.38 -4.02 -14.69
CA ASN A 279 -0.63 -4.99 -15.76
C ASN A 279 -1.70 -4.54 -16.77
N THR A 280 -2.51 -3.52 -16.45
CA THR A 280 -3.61 -3.04 -17.29
C THR A 280 -3.37 -1.65 -17.88
N ASP A 281 -2.62 -0.79 -17.18
CA ASP A 281 -2.32 0.57 -17.58
C ASP A 281 -0.81 0.71 -17.88
N CYS A 282 -0.40 1.54 -18.85
CA CYS A 282 1.02 1.76 -19.20
C CYS A 282 1.84 2.47 -18.09
N SER A 283 1.36 2.45 -16.84
CA SER A 283 1.90 3.08 -15.63
C SER A 283 2.88 2.15 -14.92
N ILE A 284 4.19 2.42 -15.02
CA ILE A 284 5.21 1.61 -14.34
C ILE A 284 5.46 2.19 -12.93
N TYR A 285 4.69 1.73 -11.94
CA TYR A 285 4.98 1.94 -10.50
C TYR A 285 5.40 0.66 -9.79
N ALA A 286 4.99 -0.49 -10.32
CA ALA A 286 5.43 -1.77 -9.81
C ALA A 286 6.93 -1.94 -10.06
N SER A 287 7.72 -2.09 -8.99
CA SER A 287 9.13 -2.45 -9.17
C SER A 287 9.21 -3.86 -9.77
N PRO A 288 10.24 -4.18 -10.58
CA PRO A 288 10.40 -5.53 -11.12
C PRO A 288 10.43 -6.62 -10.04
N GLU A 289 10.95 -6.30 -8.85
CA GLU A 289 10.97 -7.19 -7.69
C GLU A 289 9.56 -7.43 -7.15
N MET A 290 8.74 -6.37 -7.05
CA MET A 290 7.35 -6.46 -6.64
C MET A 290 6.52 -7.32 -7.60
N VAL A 291 6.68 -7.12 -8.92
CA VAL A 291 6.04 -7.93 -9.97
C VAL A 291 6.38 -9.41 -9.78
N LYS A 292 7.67 -9.73 -9.72
CA LYS A 292 8.16 -11.12 -9.57
C LYS A 292 7.63 -11.80 -8.30
N GLN A 293 7.49 -11.05 -7.23
CA GLN A 293 6.96 -11.57 -5.97
C GLN A 293 5.46 -11.85 -6.05
N LEU A 294 4.69 -10.89 -6.56
CA LEU A 294 3.23 -10.97 -6.61
C LEU A 294 2.71 -11.95 -7.68
N GLU A 295 3.51 -12.24 -8.72
CA GLU A 295 3.23 -13.33 -9.66
C GLU A 295 3.17 -14.71 -8.98
N ASN A 296 3.91 -14.90 -7.87
CA ASN A 296 3.99 -16.17 -7.15
C ASN A 296 3.00 -16.22 -5.98
N ASN A 297 1.70 -16.20 -6.27
CA ASN A 297 0.64 -16.32 -5.27
C ASN A 297 0.50 -17.77 -4.77
N THR A 298 1.09 -18.04 -3.60
CA THR A 298 1.09 -19.37 -2.99
C THR A 298 -0.31 -19.81 -2.53
N ILE A 299 -1.14 -18.88 -2.05
CA ILE A 299 -2.48 -19.19 -1.54
C ILE A 299 -3.41 -19.61 -2.69
N GLU A 300 -3.38 -18.90 -3.82
CA GLU A 300 -4.17 -19.27 -5.02
C GLU A 300 -3.71 -20.60 -5.63
N GLU A 301 -2.40 -20.90 -5.60
CA GLU A 301 -1.90 -22.21 -6.00
C GLU A 301 -2.46 -23.32 -5.10
N LYS A 302 -2.43 -23.12 -3.78
CA LYS A 302 -2.94 -24.10 -2.81
C LYS A 302 -4.45 -24.27 -2.87
N LEU A 303 -5.21 -23.22 -3.15
CA LEU A 303 -6.65 -23.32 -3.44
C LEU A 303 -6.90 -24.28 -4.60
N ARG A 304 -6.24 -24.06 -5.74
CA ARG A 304 -6.38 -24.90 -6.94
C ARG A 304 -5.98 -26.36 -6.68
N GLU A 305 -4.96 -26.60 -5.86
CA GLU A 305 -4.58 -27.97 -5.44
C GLU A 305 -5.68 -28.65 -4.61
N LEU A 306 -6.23 -27.95 -3.62
CA LEU A 306 -7.26 -28.49 -2.72
C LEU A 306 -8.58 -28.77 -3.45
N GLU A 307 -8.98 -27.90 -4.38
CA GLU A 307 -10.15 -28.09 -5.23
C GLU A 307 -10.01 -29.35 -6.10
N LYS A 308 -8.88 -29.50 -6.79
CA LYS A 308 -8.57 -30.71 -7.57
C LYS A 308 -8.62 -31.98 -6.73
N GLN A 309 -8.06 -31.94 -5.51
CA GLN A 309 -8.12 -33.09 -4.59
C GLN A 309 -9.56 -33.42 -4.18
N GLN A 310 -10.41 -32.42 -3.98
CA GLN A 310 -11.82 -32.62 -3.65
C GLN A 310 -12.59 -33.23 -4.83
N GLU A 311 -12.35 -32.75 -6.05
CA GLU A 311 -12.95 -33.32 -7.26
C GLU A 311 -12.56 -34.79 -7.47
N VAL A 312 -11.28 -35.11 -7.30
CA VAL A 312 -10.79 -36.50 -7.39
C VAL A 312 -11.43 -37.39 -6.34
N LYS A 313 -11.66 -36.89 -5.11
CA LYS A 313 -12.37 -37.62 -4.07
C LYS A 313 -13.84 -37.85 -4.43
N LYS A 314 -14.53 -36.84 -4.95
CA LYS A 314 -15.93 -36.94 -5.41
C LYS A 314 -16.10 -37.97 -6.53
N ARG A 315 -15.12 -38.10 -7.44
CA ARG A 315 -15.16 -39.10 -8.54
C ARG A 315 -14.89 -40.53 -8.09
N LYS A 316 -14.35 -40.73 -6.88
CA LYS A 316 -14.04 -42.05 -6.31
C LYS A 316 -15.14 -42.57 -5.36
N GLN A 317 -16.13 -41.75 -5.05
CA GLN A 317 -17.34 -42.10 -4.28
C GLN A 317 -18.47 -42.42 -5.25
#